data_AF-A0A6A5E4P0-F1
#
_entry.id   AF-A0A6A5E4P0-F1
#
_cell.length_a   1.000
_cell.length_b   1.000
_cell.length_c   1.000
_cell.angle_alpha   90.00
_cell.angle_beta   90.00
_cell.angle_gamma   90.00
#
_symmetry.space_group_name_H-M   'P 1'
#
loop_
_entity.id
_entity.type
_entity.pdbx_description
1 polymer ?
#
loop_
_entity_poly.entity_id
_entity_poly.type
_entity_poly.pdbx_seq_one_letter_code
_entity_poly.pdbx_strand_id
1 'polypeptide(L)'
;MGNLFGKKKATRVTEQDKAVLQLKQQRDKLRQYQKRINLQLEKERLLAKQLLKNGKKEKALLLLKKKRYQDQLLDKTENQIGNLERGW
;
A
#
# COMPACT_ATOMS: atom_id res chain seq x y z
N MET A 1 3.57 -49.15 -25.00
CA MET A 1 4.34 -48.05 -25.62
C MET A 1 3.56 -46.77 -25.36
N GLY A 2 4.05 -45.66 -24.83
CA GLY A 2 5.36 -45.20 -24.39
C GLY A 2 5.12 -43.82 -23.75
N ASN A 3 5.85 -43.52 -22.68
CA ASN A 3 5.65 -42.33 -21.84
C ASN A 3 5.75 -41.01 -22.62
N LEU A 4 4.66 -40.24 -22.64
CA LEU A 4 4.59 -38.84 -23.13
C LEU A 4 4.91 -37.81 -22.03
N PHE A 5 5.60 -38.22 -20.96
CA PHE A 5 6.09 -37.28 -19.95
C PHE A 5 7.43 -36.67 -20.41
N GLY A 6 7.32 -35.75 -21.37
CA GLY A 6 8.39 -34.84 -21.70
C GLY A 6 8.78 -34.05 -20.45
N LYS A 7 10.04 -34.21 -20.02
CA LYS A 7 10.68 -33.48 -18.92
C LYS A 7 10.30 -32.00 -18.99
N LYS A 8 9.47 -31.54 -18.05
CA LYS A 8 9.28 -30.10 -17.82
C LYS A 8 10.65 -29.55 -17.41
N LYS A 9 11.22 -28.67 -18.25
CA LYS A 9 12.45 -27.93 -17.92
C LYS A 9 12.27 -27.34 -16.53
N ALA A 10 13.12 -27.77 -15.58
CA ALA A 10 13.15 -27.20 -14.25
C ALA A 10 13.37 -25.69 -14.41
N THR A 11 12.35 -24.89 -14.12
CA THR A 11 12.46 -23.45 -14.15
C THR A 11 13.49 -23.06 -13.09
N ARG A 12 14.50 -22.30 -13.50
CA ARG A 12 15.62 -21.79 -12.71
C ARG A 12 15.18 -20.71 -11.71
N VAL A 13 13.98 -20.87 -11.17
CA VAL A 13 13.33 -19.99 -10.20
C VAL A 13 12.91 -20.91 -9.07
N THR A 14 13.65 -20.83 -7.97
CA THR A 14 13.38 -21.64 -6.77
C THR A 14 12.06 -21.20 -6.14
N GLU A 15 11.45 -22.05 -5.32
CA GLU A 15 10.27 -21.66 -4.55
C GLU A 15 10.57 -20.48 -3.61
N GLN A 16 11.82 -20.37 -3.15
CA GLN A 16 12.33 -19.24 -2.38
C GLN A 16 12.30 -17.95 -3.20
N ASP A 17 12.75 -17.97 -4.47
CA ASP A 17 12.69 -16.79 -5.36
C ASP A 17 11.25 -16.32 -5.57
N LYS A 18 10.29 -17.25 -5.67
CA LYS A 18 8.87 -16.93 -5.81
C LYS A 18 8.31 -16.29 -4.52
N ALA A 19 8.67 -16.81 -3.36
CA ALA A 19 8.26 -16.24 -2.08
C ALA A 19 8.81 -14.81 -1.90
N VAL A 20 10.09 -14.60 -2.22
CA VAL A 20 10.72 -13.27 -2.21
C VAL A 20 10.04 -12.32 -3.21
N LEU A 21 9.68 -12.80 -4.40
CA LEU A 21 8.97 -12.00 -5.39
C LEU A 21 7.57 -11.58 -4.90
N GLN A 22 6.82 -12.49 -4.28
CA GLN A 22 5.50 -12.19 -3.73
C GLN A 22 5.56 -11.13 -2.62
N LEU A 23 6.54 -11.24 -1.72
CA LEU A 23 6.76 -10.24 -0.67
C LEU A 23 7.12 -8.87 -1.27
N LYS A 24 8.00 -8.82 -2.27
CA LYS A 24 8.35 -7.59 -2.99
C LYS A 24 7.14 -6.97 -3.68
N GLN A 25 6.30 -7.77 -4.33
CA GLN A 25 5.07 -7.30 -4.95
C GLN A 25 4.07 -6.73 -3.93
N GLN A 26 3.93 -7.35 -2.77
CA GLN A 26 3.08 -6.84 -1.70
C GLN A 26 3.60 -5.48 -1.20
N ARG A 27 4.91 -5.38 -0.93
CA ARG A 27 5.54 -4.12 -0.54
C ARG A 27 5.33 -3.01 -1.57
N ASP A 28 5.53 -3.30 -2.85
CA ASP A 28 5.41 -2.30 -3.91
C ASP A 28 3.96 -1.82 -4.07
N LYS A 29 2.97 -2.72 -3.94
CA LYS A 29 1.55 -2.34 -3.89
C LYS A 29 1.27 -1.38 -2.74
N LEU A 30 1.78 -1.68 -1.54
CA LEU A 30 1.57 -0.83 -0.36
C LEU A 30 2.20 0.55 -0.53
N ARG A 31 3.42 0.64 -1.08
CA ARG A 31 4.06 1.92 -1.44
C ARG A 31 3.23 2.72 -2.46
N GLN A 32 2.63 2.05 -3.45
CA GLN A 32 1.73 2.71 -4.39
C GLN A 32 0.46 3.24 -3.72
N TYR A 33 -0.14 2.47 -2.80
CA TYR A 33 -1.28 2.94 -2.00
C TYR A 33 -0.91 4.14 -1.14
N GLN A 34 0.24 4.12 -0.47
CA GLN A 34 0.75 5.24 0.31
C GLN A 34 0.88 6.50 -0.54
N LYS A 35 1.49 6.40 -1.72
CA LYS A 35 1.64 7.54 -2.64
C LYS A 35 0.29 8.10 -3.08
N ARG A 36 -0.70 7.23 -3.36
CA ARG A 36 -2.06 7.65 -3.72
C ARG A 36 -2.76 8.37 -2.56
N ILE A 37 -2.64 7.86 -1.34
CA ILE A 37 -3.25 8.48 -0.16
C ILE A 37 -2.62 9.85 0.11
N ASN A 38 -1.29 9.98 0.06
CA ASN A 38 -0.62 11.27 0.23
C ASN A 38 -1.10 12.33 -0.77
N LEU A 39 -1.21 11.98 -2.05
CA LEU A 39 -1.75 12.88 -3.08
C LEU A 39 -3.20 13.29 -2.80
N GLN A 40 -4.02 12.37 -2.28
CA GLN A 40 -5.40 12.67 -1.91
C GLN A 40 -5.47 13.60 -0.69
N LEU A 41 -4.61 13.37 0.31
CA LEU A 41 -4.52 14.19 1.52
C LEU A 41 -4.11 15.63 1.22
N GLU A 42 -3.19 15.86 0.29
CA GLU A 42 -2.82 17.21 -0.15
C GLU A 42 -4.02 17.95 -0.76
N LYS A 43 -4.80 17.27 -1.61
CA LYS A 43 -6.03 17.83 -2.20
C LYS A 43 -7.08 18.12 -1.13
N GLU A 44 -7.32 17.18 -0.21
CA GLU A 44 -8.26 17.35 0.89
C GLU A 44 -7.85 18.50 1.83
N ARG A 45 -6.54 18.72 2.03
CA ARG A 45 -6.01 19.86 2.80
C ARG A 45 -6.28 21.20 2.13
N LEU A 46 -6.13 21.29 0.81
CA LEU A 46 -6.48 22.51 0.05
C LEU A 46 -7.98 22.78 0.11
N LEU A 47 -8.80 21.74 -0.07
CA LEU A 47 -10.25 21.80 0.07
C LEU A 47 -10.68 22.24 1.48
N ALA A 48 -10.07 21.70 2.53
CA ALA A 48 -10.35 22.08 3.91
C ALA A 48 -10.05 23.57 4.15
N LYS A 49 -8.93 24.09 3.61
CA LYS A 49 -8.61 25.53 3.69
C LYS A 49 -9.69 26.39 3.00
N GLN A 50 -10.17 25.98 1.82
CA GLN A 50 -11.24 26.68 1.11
C GLN A 50 -12.57 26.61 1.88
N LEU A 51 -12.91 25.46 2.47
CA LEU A 51 -14.13 25.28 3.26
C LEU A 51 -14.11 26.13 4.54
N LEU A 52 -12.96 26.29 5.18
CA LEU A 52 -12.80 27.19 6.33
C LEU A 52 -13.03 28.66 5.94
N LYS A 53 -12.49 29.11 4.79
CA LYS A 53 -12.76 30.45 4.25
C LYS A 53 -14.25 30.67 3.95
N ASN A 54 -14.92 29.63 3.47
CA ASN A 54 -16.36 29.65 3.16
C ASN A 54 -17.25 29.43 4.40
N GLY A 55 -16.70 29.44 5.62
CA GLY A 55 -17.46 29.28 6.87
C GLY A 55 -17.96 27.86 7.16
N LYS A 56 -17.66 26.86 6.32
CA LYS A 56 -18.15 25.48 6.43
C LYS A 56 -17.25 24.63 7.34
N LYS A 57 -17.20 24.99 8.62
CA LYS A 57 -16.32 24.36 9.64
C LYS A 57 -16.56 22.85 9.82
N GLU A 58 -17.81 22.39 9.78
CA GLU A 58 -18.14 20.96 9.98
C GLU A 58 -17.53 20.06 8.89
N LYS A 59 -17.62 20.48 7.62
CA LYS A 59 -17.03 19.75 6.49
C LYS A 59 -15.51 19.73 6.58
N ALA A 60 -14.89 20.82 7.01
CA ALA A 60 -13.45 20.86 7.26
C ALA A 60 -13.03 19.90 8.39
N LEU A 61 -13.79 19.86 9.49
CA LEU A 61 -13.57 18.91 10.60
C LEU A 61 -13.70 17.46 10.17
N LEU A 62 -14.69 17.13 9.34
CA LEU A 62 -14.88 15.78 8.81
C LEU A 62 -13.68 15.34 7.95
N LEU A 63 -13.18 16.23 7.07
CA LEU A 63 -11.99 15.97 6.26
C LEU A 63 -10.75 15.75 7.14
N LEU A 64 -10.57 16.54 8.20
CA LEU A 64 -9.45 16.38 9.13
C LEU A 64 -9.54 15.05 9.91
N LYS A 65 -10.74 14.62 10.32
CA LYS A 65 -10.94 13.31 10.96
C LYS A 65 -10.62 12.17 10.00
N LYS A 66 -11.07 12.27 8.75
CA LYS A 66 -10.78 11.30 7.69
C LYS A 66 -9.28 11.19 7.44
N LYS A 67 -8.58 12.33 7.38
CA LYS A 67 -7.13 12.37 7.28
C LYS A 67 -6.45 11.61 8.42
N ARG A 68 -6.83 11.88 9.67
CA ARG A 68 -6.23 11.22 10.84
C ARG A 68 -6.39 9.70 10.79
N TYR A 69 -7.55 9.21 10.35
CA TYR A 69 -7.78 7.77 10.18
C TYR A 69 -6.90 7.17 9.07
N GLN A 70 -6.72 7.89 7.95
CA GLN A 70 -5.84 7.44 6.86
C GLN A 70 -4.37 7.41 7.29
N ASP A 71 -3.90 8.41 8.05
CA ASP A 71 -2.54 8.43 8.60
C ASP A 71 -2.31 7.22 9.54
N GLN A 72 -3.29 6.89 10.41
CA GLN A 72 -3.21 5.69 11.26
C GLN A 72 -3.20 4.39 10.46
N LEU A 73 -3.95 4.32 9.36
CA LEU A 73 -3.95 3.15 8.49
C LEU A 73 -2.61 2.98 7.78
N LEU A 74 -2.00 4.08 7.33
CA LEU A 74 -0.67 4.08 6.74
C LEU A 74 0.39 3.62 7.75
N ASP A 75 0.37 4.14 8.96
CA ASP A 75 1.32 3.79 10.01
C ASP A 75 1.23 2.30 10.39
N LYS A 76 0.01 1.75 10.50
CA LYS A 76 -0.19 0.29 10.69
C LYS A 76 0.37 -0.52 9.53
N THR A 77 0.20 -0.04 8.30
CA THR A 77 0.68 -0.70 7.09
C THR A 77 2.21 -0.68 7.01
N GLU A 78 2.84 0.46 7.35
CA GLU A 78 4.30 0.58 7.42
C GLU A 78 4.88 -0.33 8.48
N ASN A 79 4.25 -0.43 9.66
CA ASN A 79 4.67 -1.36 10.71
C ASN A 79 4.57 -2.83 10.25
N GLN A 80 3.54 -3.21 9.49
CA GLN A 80 3.43 -4.56 8.92
C GLN A 80 4.56 -4.85 7.92
N ILE A 81 4.90 -3.88 7.05
CA ILE A 81 6.04 -4.03 6.12
C ILE A 81 7.35 -4.11 6.88
N GLY A 82 7.59 -3.23 7.85
CA GLY A 82 8.83 -3.20 8.63
C GLY A 82 9.05 -4.45 9.47
N ASN A 83 7.98 -5.13 9.88
CA ASN A 83 8.06 -6.45 10.52
C ASN A 83 8.37 -7.56 9.51
N LEU A 84 7.80 -7.49 8.30
CA LEU A 84 8.14 -8.41 7.21
C LEU A 84 9.58 -8.21 6.71
N GLU A 85 10.11 -6.99 6.72
CA GLU A 85 11.50 -6.70 6.31
C GLU A 85 12.53 -7.09 7.39
N ARG A 86 12.16 -7.10 8.67
CA ARG A 86 13.03 -7.55 9.78
C ARG A 86 13.10 -9.06 9.97
N GLY A 87 12.15 -9.80 9.41
CA GLY A 87 12.08 -11.26 9.51
C GLY A 87 12.95 -12.03 8.52
N TRP A 88 13.76 -11.33 7.71
CA TRP A 88 14.68 -11.89 6.71
C TRP A 88 16.07 -11.30 6.86
#